data_AF-A0A815LY92-F1
#
_entry.id   AF-A0A815LY92-F1
#
_cell.length_a   1.000
_cell.length_b   1.000
_cell.length_c   1.000
_cell.angle_alpha   90.00
_cell.angle_beta   90.00
_cell.angle_gamma   90.00
#
_symmetry.space_group_name_H-M   'P 1'
#
loop_
_entity.id
_entity.type
_entity.pdbx_description
1 polymer ?
#
loop_
_entity_poly.entity_id
_entity_poly.type
_entity_poly.pdbx_seq_one_letter_code
_entity_poly.pdbx_strand_id
1 'polypeptide(L)'
;MFVGRVNVSLNFTRIKYNKTIADEWRFPNEPSINSFGEVAPVNIFEYLPDLQSNRVIYLYIEPDGCEIVEQCVGGSGWRRLLTFSTTTPNFGTQDLRLGTVSYFTDGLPNDAITKHHIFEYSPCHKHFHFSHYGSFTFGNLKDQSNLTNSKRGFCLQAVYRHANAEWSPLNQDYYTCSLQGIPAGWRDTYQSGLRCQWIDVTSIDTSIQSYTAPLYSSLNPDGFLCEGTPQPDTWVRTEFNTTCCSSQGCCGNSNETQCCGGEPVDRAGCETWEGAQEDNVSEVMVTLPLSGEGQVTEKCWNSTGSWSEKRDCGLKLHPKGKYLTCNKPGQQVALKNVISTDFYQVVRVCEASIALRSGLACIWNDSLANVIISHRDEPRDVHFICPPKRDSIETGGRFAVYFGPLFTELTFGDVSWSSIGQ
;
A
#
# COMPACT_ATOMS: atom_id res chain seq x y z
N MET A 1 14.77 13.02 24.72
CA MET A 1 13.95 13.61 23.65
C MET A 1 13.60 15.03 24.11
N PHE A 2 14.17 16.06 23.50
CA PHE A 2 13.82 17.44 23.85
C PHE A 2 12.53 17.77 23.12
N VAL A 3 11.42 17.82 23.86
CA VAL A 3 10.13 18.30 23.31
C VAL A 3 10.13 19.81 23.46
N GLY A 4 10.38 20.52 22.36
CA GLY A 4 10.21 21.97 22.28
C GLY A 4 8.75 22.32 22.03
N ARG A 5 8.25 23.38 22.65
CA ARG A 5 6.93 23.96 22.36
C ARG A 5 7.14 25.23 21.55
N VAL A 6 6.52 25.30 20.38
CA VAL A 6 6.40 26.55 19.61
C VAL A 6 4.95 27.02 19.74
N ASN A 7 4.75 28.26 20.17
CA ASN A 7 3.43 28.87 20.12
C ASN A 7 3.22 29.42 18.71
N VAL A 8 2.36 28.77 17.93
CA VAL A 8 1.94 29.27 16.61
C VAL A 8 0.70 30.12 16.79
N SER A 9 0.75 31.38 16.33
CA SER A 9 -0.43 32.25 16.22
C SER A 9 -0.75 32.44 14.74
N LEU A 10 -1.93 31.99 14.33
CA LEU A 10 -2.44 32.17 12.97
C LEU A 10 -3.50 33.28 13.00
N ASN A 11 -3.24 34.40 12.34
CA ASN A 11 -4.20 35.49 12.18
C ASN A 11 -4.87 35.37 10.82
N PHE A 12 -6.16 35.10 10.81
CA PHE A 12 -6.96 35.05 9.59
C PHE A 12 -7.74 36.35 9.43
N THR A 13 -7.59 37.00 8.27
CA THR A 13 -8.41 38.16 7.89
C THR A 13 -9.40 37.72 6.83
N ARG A 14 -10.70 37.82 7.12
CA ARG A 14 -11.73 37.56 6.13
C ARG A 14 -11.70 38.67 5.07
N ILE A 15 -11.38 38.30 3.83
CA ILE A 15 -11.47 39.21 2.68
C ILE A 15 -12.86 39.11 2.04
N LYS A 16 -13.27 40.17 1.34
CA LYS A 16 -14.49 40.12 0.50
C LYS A 16 -14.25 39.12 -0.64
N TYR A 17 -15.27 38.34 -0.96
CA TYR A 17 -15.22 37.41 -2.10
C TYR A 17 -14.79 38.15 -3.39
N ASN A 18 -13.83 37.57 -4.10
CA ASN A 18 -13.35 38.03 -5.38
C ASN A 18 -13.29 36.82 -6.31
N LYS A 19 -14.05 36.87 -7.42
CA LYS A 19 -14.17 35.75 -8.34
C LYS A 19 -12.83 35.39 -8.98
N THR A 20 -12.04 36.37 -9.41
CA THR A 20 -10.73 36.15 -10.05
C THR A 20 -9.77 35.44 -9.10
N ILE A 21 -9.71 35.89 -7.84
CA ILE A 21 -8.88 35.21 -6.82
C ILE A 21 -9.43 33.80 -6.56
N ALA A 22 -10.74 33.62 -6.46
CA ALA A 22 -11.30 32.28 -6.27
C ALA A 22 -10.98 31.35 -7.46
N ASP A 23 -11.12 31.83 -8.70
CA ASP A 23 -10.78 31.10 -9.92
C ASP A 23 -9.30 30.67 -9.95
N GLU A 24 -8.37 31.47 -9.41
CA GLU A 24 -6.95 31.12 -9.33
C GLU A 24 -6.65 29.93 -8.41
N TRP A 25 -7.50 29.68 -7.41
CA TRP A 25 -7.28 28.64 -6.40
C TRP A 25 -8.29 27.49 -6.48
N ARG A 26 -9.28 27.58 -7.38
CA ARG A 26 -10.28 26.53 -7.57
C ARG A 26 -9.61 25.26 -8.08
N PHE A 27 -10.01 24.13 -7.50
CA PHE A 27 -9.58 22.82 -7.95
C PHE A 27 -10.65 21.77 -7.65
N PRO A 28 -11.08 20.95 -8.61
CA PRO A 28 -10.99 21.23 -10.05
C PRO A 28 -11.78 22.52 -10.37
N ASN A 29 -11.52 23.12 -11.54
CA ASN A 29 -12.19 24.34 -11.95
C ASN A 29 -13.71 24.16 -12.14
N GLU A 30 -14.13 22.96 -12.54
CA GLU A 30 -15.53 22.56 -12.65
C GLU A 30 -15.68 21.10 -12.19
N PRO A 31 -16.87 20.67 -11.74
CA PRO A 31 -17.20 19.25 -11.56
C PRO A 31 -16.99 18.45 -12.86
N SER A 32 -16.89 17.14 -12.76
CA SER A 32 -16.78 16.29 -13.95
C SER A 32 -18.05 16.37 -14.80
N ILE A 33 -17.84 16.60 -16.09
CA ILE A 33 -18.89 16.69 -17.10
C ILE A 33 -18.98 15.32 -17.80
N ASN A 34 -20.18 14.76 -17.91
CA ASN A 34 -20.46 13.52 -18.63
C ASN A 34 -20.30 13.70 -20.16
N SER A 35 -20.41 12.60 -20.91
CA SER A 35 -20.33 12.58 -22.39
C SER A 35 -21.33 13.52 -23.09
N PHE A 36 -22.40 13.92 -22.40
CA PHE A 36 -23.48 14.79 -22.91
C PHE A 36 -23.30 16.27 -22.56
N GLY A 37 -22.23 16.66 -21.87
CA GLY A 37 -22.01 18.05 -21.47
C GLY A 37 -22.71 18.45 -20.17
N GLU A 38 -23.24 17.50 -19.40
CA GLU A 38 -23.91 17.72 -18.12
C GLU A 38 -23.00 17.33 -16.95
N VAL A 39 -23.22 17.90 -15.76
CA VAL A 39 -22.43 17.54 -14.59
C VAL A 39 -22.88 16.16 -14.07
N ALA A 40 -21.92 15.23 -13.95
CA ALA A 40 -22.19 13.90 -13.40
C ALA A 40 -22.69 14.01 -11.93
N PRO A 41 -23.77 13.31 -11.54
CA PRO A 41 -24.23 13.30 -10.16
C PRO A 41 -23.21 12.68 -9.23
N VAL A 42 -22.78 11.45 -9.47
CA VAL A 42 -21.62 10.83 -8.83
C VAL A 42 -20.62 10.48 -9.91
N ASN A 43 -19.37 10.87 -9.72
CA ASN A 43 -18.27 10.44 -10.57
C ASN A 43 -17.06 10.16 -9.71
N ILE A 44 -16.71 8.88 -9.59
CA ILE A 44 -15.47 8.46 -8.95
C ILE A 44 -14.46 8.10 -10.04
N PHE A 45 -13.17 8.24 -9.74
CA PHE A 45 -12.14 7.92 -10.71
C PHE A 45 -10.84 7.51 -10.00
N GLU A 46 -9.93 6.90 -10.75
CA GLU A 46 -8.61 6.56 -10.24
C GLU A 46 -7.67 7.77 -10.24
N TYR A 47 -7.13 8.12 -9.07
CA TYR A 47 -6.16 9.20 -8.95
C TYR A 47 -4.73 8.71 -9.19
N LEU A 48 -4.29 8.78 -10.46
CA LEU A 48 -3.00 8.30 -10.94
C LEU A 48 -1.77 8.72 -10.10
N PRO A 49 -1.64 9.96 -9.59
CA PRO A 49 -0.45 10.36 -8.83
C PRO A 49 -0.18 9.52 -7.57
N ASP A 50 -1.23 8.98 -6.93
CA ASP A 50 -1.04 8.11 -5.76
C ASP A 50 -0.61 6.69 -6.17
N LEU A 51 -1.06 6.18 -7.31
CA LEU A 51 -0.61 4.89 -7.86
C LEU A 51 0.88 4.92 -8.25
N GLN A 52 1.38 6.09 -8.67
CA GLN A 52 2.81 6.33 -8.88
C GLN A 52 3.62 6.24 -7.58
N SER A 53 2.98 6.36 -6.42
CA SER A 53 3.58 6.10 -5.12
C SER A 53 3.54 4.60 -4.80
N ASN A 54 4.52 3.91 -5.35
CA ASN A 54 4.76 2.49 -5.13
C ASN A 54 6.22 2.23 -4.72
N ARG A 55 6.43 1.11 -4.04
CA ARG A 55 7.75 0.67 -3.56
C ARG A 55 7.74 -0.82 -3.25
N VAL A 56 8.90 -1.45 -3.42
CA VAL A 56 9.07 -2.87 -3.08
C VAL A 56 9.57 -3.01 -1.65
N ILE A 57 8.87 -3.81 -0.86
CA ILE A 57 9.28 -4.18 0.49
C ILE A 57 9.47 -5.69 0.61
N TYR A 58 10.16 -6.11 1.66
CA TYR A 58 10.19 -7.50 2.10
C TYR A 58 9.47 -7.59 3.43
N LEU A 59 8.53 -8.53 3.54
CA LEU A 59 7.76 -8.77 4.74
C LEU A 59 7.70 -10.27 5.02
N TYR A 60 7.95 -10.66 6.26
CA TYR A 60 7.79 -12.05 6.67
C TYR A 60 6.32 -12.28 7.02
N ILE A 61 5.69 -13.26 6.38
CA ILE A 61 4.31 -13.64 6.59
C ILE A 61 4.25 -14.93 7.41
N GLU A 62 3.59 -14.89 8.56
CA GLU A 62 3.37 -16.08 9.37
C GLU A 62 2.43 -17.08 8.66
N PRO A 63 2.60 -18.40 8.83
CA PRO A 63 1.75 -19.42 8.19
C PRO A 63 0.25 -19.29 8.49
N ASP A 64 -0.10 -18.75 9.65
CA ASP A 64 -1.47 -18.45 10.10
C ASP A 64 -1.76 -16.94 10.13
N GLY A 65 -0.93 -16.14 9.46
CA GLY A 65 -1.08 -14.69 9.34
C GLY A 65 -2.33 -14.29 8.56
N CYS A 66 -2.85 -13.10 8.86
CA CYS A 66 -4.06 -12.60 8.22
C CYS A 66 -3.91 -12.39 6.71
N GLU A 67 -2.70 -12.11 6.26
CA GLU A 67 -2.36 -11.98 4.84
C GLU A 67 -2.58 -13.30 4.08
N ILE A 68 -2.44 -14.46 4.75
CA ILE A 68 -2.75 -15.79 4.19
C ILE A 68 -4.26 -16.01 4.18
N VAL A 69 -4.92 -15.76 5.32
CA VAL A 69 -6.37 -15.97 5.49
C VAL A 69 -7.17 -15.12 4.50
N GLU A 70 -6.75 -13.87 4.30
CA GLU A 70 -7.37 -12.91 3.38
C GLU A 70 -6.85 -13.03 1.94
N GLN A 71 -5.95 -13.99 1.66
CA GLN A 71 -5.39 -14.27 0.32
C GLN A 71 -4.68 -13.07 -0.33
N CYS A 72 -4.03 -12.23 0.49
CA CYS A 72 -3.27 -11.06 0.05
C CYS A 72 -1.83 -11.40 -0.38
N VAL A 73 -1.41 -12.64 -0.19
CA VAL A 73 -0.09 -13.16 -0.59
C VAL A 73 -0.21 -14.61 -1.07
N GLY A 74 0.74 -15.03 -1.89
CA GLY A 74 0.78 -16.40 -2.44
C GLY A 74 1.34 -17.46 -1.49
N GLY A 75 1.72 -17.11 -0.27
CA GLY A 75 2.23 -18.05 0.73
C GLY A 75 2.92 -17.37 1.91
N SER A 76 3.29 -18.17 2.90
CA SER A 76 3.99 -17.72 4.12
C SER A 76 5.51 -17.57 3.90
N GLY A 77 6.22 -17.13 4.93
CA GLY A 77 7.66 -16.85 4.91
C GLY A 77 7.97 -15.45 4.39
N TRP A 78 9.24 -15.19 4.05
CA TRP A 78 9.63 -13.92 3.43
C TRP A 78 8.98 -13.74 2.05
N ARG A 79 8.18 -12.68 1.91
CA ARG A 79 7.54 -12.27 0.67
C ARG A 79 8.13 -10.96 0.17
N ARG A 80 8.15 -10.81 -1.13
CA ARG A 80 8.49 -9.57 -1.83
C ARG A 80 7.20 -8.92 -2.31
N LEU A 81 6.90 -7.75 -1.80
CA LEU A 81 5.60 -7.11 -1.97
C LEU A 81 5.77 -5.75 -2.66
N LEU A 82 5.10 -5.56 -3.78
CA LEU A 82 4.97 -4.26 -4.43
C LEU A 82 3.83 -3.50 -3.78
N THR A 83 4.15 -2.62 -2.83
CA THR A 83 3.17 -1.75 -2.17
C THR A 83 2.87 -0.53 -3.03
N PHE A 84 1.65 -0.01 -2.95
CA PHE A 84 1.22 1.17 -3.71
C PHE A 84 0.10 1.92 -2.97
N SER A 85 -0.05 3.22 -3.20
CA SER A 85 -1.20 3.97 -2.72
C SER A 85 -2.29 4.05 -3.79
N THR A 86 -3.56 4.19 -3.39
CA THR A 86 -4.69 4.40 -4.30
C THR A 86 -5.61 5.45 -3.70
N THR A 87 -6.15 6.32 -4.55
CA THR A 87 -7.09 7.34 -4.13
C THR A 87 -8.24 7.39 -5.11
N THR A 88 -9.44 7.49 -4.56
CA THR A 88 -10.68 7.58 -5.30
C THR A 88 -11.40 8.87 -4.91
N PRO A 89 -11.21 9.96 -5.68
CA PRO A 89 -11.96 11.18 -5.50
C PRO A 89 -13.36 11.02 -6.09
N ASN A 90 -14.34 11.75 -5.56
CA ASN A 90 -15.64 11.94 -6.19
C ASN A 90 -15.73 13.37 -6.73
N PHE A 91 -15.75 13.56 -8.04
CA PHE A 91 -15.91 14.88 -8.70
C PHE A 91 -17.32 15.12 -9.26
N GLY A 92 -18.28 14.31 -8.85
CA GLY A 92 -19.70 14.57 -9.05
C GLY A 92 -20.26 15.64 -8.11
N THR A 93 -21.55 15.94 -8.26
CA THR A 93 -22.32 16.91 -7.46
C THR A 93 -23.09 16.30 -6.28
N GLN A 94 -23.10 14.98 -6.16
CA GLN A 94 -23.77 14.21 -5.13
C GLN A 94 -22.77 13.27 -4.45
N ASP A 95 -23.13 12.81 -3.26
CA ASP A 95 -22.33 11.83 -2.53
C ASP A 95 -22.46 10.44 -3.19
N LEU A 96 -21.34 9.74 -3.34
CA LEU A 96 -21.38 8.29 -3.44
C LEU A 96 -21.82 7.75 -2.08
N ARG A 97 -22.98 7.10 -2.01
CA ARG A 97 -23.52 6.52 -0.77
C ARG A 97 -23.54 5.02 -0.87
N LEU A 98 -22.76 4.36 -0.01
CA LEU A 98 -22.90 2.93 0.19
C LEU A 98 -23.94 2.69 1.29
N GLY A 99 -23.79 3.33 2.45
CA GLY A 99 -24.75 3.27 3.54
C GLY A 99 -24.13 2.84 4.87
N THR A 100 -24.96 2.50 5.85
CA THR A 100 -24.49 2.11 7.18
C THR A 100 -24.19 0.63 7.26
N VAL A 101 -23.03 0.28 7.82
CA VAL A 101 -22.69 -1.08 8.23
C VAL A 101 -22.36 -1.07 9.72
N SER A 102 -22.86 -2.05 10.49
CA SER A 102 -22.41 -2.23 11.88
C SER A 102 -20.98 -2.77 11.92
N TYR A 103 -20.03 -1.86 11.70
CA TYR A 103 -18.65 -2.17 11.31
C TYR A 103 -17.88 -3.01 12.33
N PHE A 104 -18.19 -2.88 13.63
CA PHE A 104 -17.44 -3.54 14.71
C PHE A 104 -18.19 -4.69 15.41
N THR A 105 -19.43 -5.00 15.02
CA THR A 105 -20.18 -6.11 15.65
C THR A 105 -19.83 -7.44 14.99
N ASP A 106 -19.61 -8.47 15.81
CA ASP A 106 -19.46 -9.85 15.38
C ASP A 106 -20.82 -10.44 14.93
N GLY A 107 -20.84 -11.08 13.76
CA GLY A 107 -22.05 -11.58 13.11
C GLY A 107 -22.62 -10.60 12.08
N LEU A 108 -23.38 -11.11 11.11
CA LEU A 108 -24.11 -10.28 10.14
C LEU A 108 -25.01 -9.32 10.93
N PRO A 109 -24.73 -8.02 10.92
CA PRO A 109 -25.68 -7.05 11.43
C PRO A 109 -26.98 -7.26 10.68
N ASN A 110 -28.12 -7.18 11.34
CA ASN A 110 -29.40 -7.28 10.63
C ASN A 110 -29.74 -5.98 9.87
N ASP A 111 -28.73 -5.20 9.50
CA ASP A 111 -28.85 -3.96 8.75
C ASP A 111 -29.16 -4.26 7.27
N ALA A 112 -29.75 -3.29 6.58
CA ALA A 112 -30.26 -3.53 5.23
C ALA A 112 -29.12 -3.89 4.26
N ILE A 113 -27.92 -3.35 4.46
CA ILE A 113 -26.85 -3.44 3.48
C ILE A 113 -26.10 -4.78 3.47
N THR A 114 -25.94 -5.42 4.63
CA THR A 114 -25.29 -6.73 4.69
C THR A 114 -26.18 -7.86 4.17
N LYS A 115 -27.50 -7.63 4.04
CA LYS A 115 -28.46 -8.53 3.37
C LYS A 115 -28.30 -8.59 1.85
N HIS A 116 -27.56 -7.67 1.27
CA HIS A 116 -27.25 -7.64 -0.16
C HIS A 116 -25.92 -8.35 -0.48
N HIS A 117 -25.26 -8.94 0.52
CA HIS A 117 -24.10 -9.82 0.37
C HIS A 117 -22.88 -9.17 -0.34
N ILE A 118 -22.76 -7.84 -0.25
CA ILE A 118 -21.64 -7.05 -0.81
C ILE A 118 -20.51 -6.78 0.20
N PHE A 119 -20.72 -7.16 1.46
CA PHE A 119 -19.75 -7.03 2.55
C PHE A 119 -19.32 -8.41 3.05
N GLU A 120 -18.04 -8.57 3.30
CA GLU A 120 -17.44 -9.76 3.88
C GLU A 120 -16.86 -9.43 5.26
N TYR A 121 -17.22 -10.18 6.29
CA TYR A 121 -16.60 -10.01 7.60
C TYR A 121 -15.17 -10.59 7.58
N SER A 122 -14.17 -9.78 7.91
CA SER A 122 -12.82 -10.29 8.18
C SER A 122 -12.72 -10.72 9.65
N PRO A 123 -12.55 -12.03 9.95
CA PRO A 123 -12.29 -12.49 11.32
C PRO A 123 -10.96 -11.96 11.86
N CYS A 124 -10.02 -11.70 10.94
CA CYS A 124 -8.69 -11.19 11.21
C CYS A 124 -8.70 -9.73 11.70
N HIS A 125 -9.53 -8.90 11.06
CA HIS A 125 -9.62 -7.47 11.36
C HIS A 125 -10.87 -7.10 12.18
N LYS A 126 -11.73 -8.08 12.43
CA LYS A 126 -12.96 -7.97 13.23
C LYS A 126 -13.91 -6.89 12.73
N HIS A 127 -13.95 -6.70 11.41
CA HIS A 127 -14.83 -5.75 10.75
C HIS A 127 -15.15 -6.18 9.32
N PHE A 128 -16.17 -5.54 8.73
CA PHE A 128 -16.60 -5.81 7.35
C PHE A 128 -15.73 -5.11 6.30
N HIS A 129 -15.44 -5.82 5.21
CA HIS A 129 -14.77 -5.39 4.00
C HIS A 129 -15.78 -5.31 2.86
N PHE A 130 -15.69 -4.26 2.03
CA PHE A 130 -16.48 -4.13 0.80
C PHE A 130 -15.73 -4.80 -0.37
N SER A 131 -16.28 -5.88 -0.94
CA SER A 131 -15.53 -6.75 -1.86
C SER A 131 -15.40 -6.23 -3.30
N HIS A 132 -16.14 -5.18 -3.67
CA HIS A 132 -16.26 -4.71 -5.06
C HIS A 132 -15.64 -3.31 -5.29
N TYR A 133 -14.59 -2.97 -4.52
CA TYR A 133 -13.95 -1.66 -4.60
C TYR A 133 -13.08 -1.52 -5.85
N GLY A 134 -12.09 -2.40 -6.05
CA GLY A 134 -11.16 -2.29 -7.17
C GLY A 134 -10.27 -3.52 -7.35
N SER A 135 -9.66 -3.63 -8.51
CA SER A 135 -8.78 -4.72 -8.92
C SER A 135 -7.40 -4.21 -9.31
N PHE A 136 -6.35 -4.90 -8.87
CA PHE A 136 -4.97 -4.49 -9.06
C PHE A 136 -4.17 -5.64 -9.68
N THR A 137 -3.36 -5.35 -10.70
CA THR A 137 -2.53 -6.38 -11.35
C THR A 137 -1.18 -5.81 -11.75
N PHE A 138 -0.17 -6.68 -11.89
CA PHE A 138 1.16 -6.28 -12.31
C PHE A 138 1.73 -7.23 -13.37
N GLY A 139 2.03 -6.70 -14.56
CA GLY A 139 2.58 -7.47 -15.68
C GLY A 139 1.81 -8.76 -15.97
N ASN A 140 2.52 -9.87 -16.16
CA ASN A 140 1.94 -11.17 -16.52
C ASN A 140 1.18 -11.85 -15.36
N LEU A 141 1.19 -11.28 -14.15
CA LEU A 141 0.34 -11.77 -13.06
C LEU A 141 -1.15 -11.47 -13.32
N LYS A 142 -1.47 -10.62 -14.30
CA LYS A 142 -2.82 -10.36 -14.78
C LYS A 142 -3.54 -11.61 -15.28
N ASP A 143 -2.81 -12.57 -15.85
CA ASP A 143 -3.37 -13.79 -16.46
C ASP A 143 -3.44 -14.99 -15.49
N GLN A 144 -2.93 -14.84 -14.26
CA GLN A 144 -3.01 -15.86 -13.22
C GLN A 144 -4.28 -15.66 -12.39
N SER A 145 -5.40 -16.13 -12.93
CA SER A 145 -6.77 -16.01 -12.39
C SER A 145 -7.02 -16.64 -11.00
N ASN A 146 -6.00 -17.16 -10.32
CA ASN A 146 -6.09 -17.71 -8.97
C ASN A 146 -5.54 -16.71 -7.93
N LEU A 147 -6.34 -15.67 -7.66
CA LEU A 147 -6.61 -15.15 -6.31
C LEU A 147 -5.42 -14.71 -5.40
N THR A 148 -4.42 -14.00 -5.91
CA THR A 148 -3.39 -13.38 -5.01
C THR A 148 -3.22 -11.87 -5.13
N ASN A 149 -3.94 -11.19 -6.02
CA ASN A 149 -3.75 -9.75 -6.30
C ASN A 149 -5.03 -8.91 -6.40
N SER A 150 -6.23 -9.44 -6.11
CA SER A 150 -7.41 -8.59 -5.99
C SER A 150 -7.49 -8.01 -4.57
N LYS A 151 -7.57 -6.69 -4.46
CA LYS A 151 -7.78 -6.02 -3.19
C LYS A 151 -9.27 -5.97 -2.89
N ARG A 152 -9.67 -6.53 -1.76
CA ARG A 152 -11.01 -6.32 -1.20
C ARG A 152 -10.99 -4.98 -0.46
N GLY A 153 -11.92 -4.09 -0.77
CA GLY A 153 -12.01 -2.78 -0.11
C GLY A 153 -12.28 -2.95 1.38
N PHE A 154 -11.70 -2.10 2.23
CA PHE A 154 -11.92 -2.21 3.68
C PHE A 154 -13.20 -1.47 4.06
N CYS A 155 -13.26 -0.18 3.78
CA CYS A 155 -14.46 0.64 3.89
C CYS A 155 -14.31 1.87 2.99
N LEU A 156 -15.41 2.49 2.56
CA LEU A 156 -15.35 3.79 1.88
C LEU A 156 -15.40 4.89 2.94
N GLN A 157 -14.23 5.50 3.21
CA GLN A 157 -14.08 6.54 4.23
C GLN A 157 -13.45 7.80 3.64
N ALA A 158 -14.17 8.92 3.73
CA ALA A 158 -13.74 10.18 3.14
C ALA A 158 -13.05 11.11 4.17
N VAL A 159 -11.78 10.85 4.51
CA VAL A 159 -11.07 11.67 5.52
C VAL A 159 -10.53 12.98 4.94
N TYR A 160 -10.25 13.03 3.64
CA TYR A 160 -9.61 14.18 3.00
C TYR A 160 -10.51 14.80 1.94
N ARG A 161 -10.70 16.12 2.04
CA ARG A 161 -11.29 16.91 0.97
C ARG A 161 -10.27 17.05 -0.15
N HIS A 162 -10.65 16.73 -1.37
CA HIS A 162 -9.77 16.78 -2.53
C HIS A 162 -9.98 18.07 -3.34
N ALA A 163 -11.24 18.49 -3.49
CA ALA A 163 -11.60 19.70 -4.19
C ALA A 163 -11.46 20.95 -3.29
N ASN A 164 -10.89 22.01 -3.84
CA ASN A 164 -11.03 23.37 -3.35
C ASN A 164 -12.05 24.13 -4.21
N ALA A 165 -13.33 23.83 -4.08
CA ALA A 165 -14.39 24.47 -4.84
C ALA A 165 -15.69 24.60 -4.02
N GLU A 166 -16.54 25.56 -4.34
CA GLU A 166 -17.76 25.87 -3.56
C GLU A 166 -18.79 24.73 -3.54
N TRP A 167 -18.83 23.92 -4.59
CA TRP A 167 -19.72 22.76 -4.68
C TRP A 167 -19.30 21.60 -3.76
N SER A 168 -18.05 21.59 -3.29
CA SER A 168 -17.59 20.59 -2.32
C SER A 168 -17.83 21.09 -0.89
N PRO A 169 -18.56 20.34 -0.05
CA PRO A 169 -18.84 20.76 1.31
C PRO A 169 -17.57 20.77 2.17
N LEU A 170 -17.53 21.65 3.16
CA LEU A 170 -16.40 21.77 4.11
C LEU A 170 -16.43 20.71 5.22
N ASN A 171 -17.60 20.11 5.45
CA ASN A 171 -17.83 19.04 6.44
C ASN A 171 -18.53 17.86 5.74
N GLN A 172 -18.40 16.67 6.31
CA GLN A 172 -19.00 15.46 5.75
C GLN A 172 -19.22 14.38 6.81
N ASP A 173 -20.13 13.44 6.54
CA ASP A 173 -20.61 12.44 7.50
C ASP A 173 -19.92 11.05 7.40
N TYR A 174 -19.25 10.76 6.29
CA TYR A 174 -18.54 9.51 5.99
C TYR A 174 -17.08 9.48 6.50
N TYR A 175 -16.81 10.08 7.67
CA TYR A 175 -15.48 10.09 8.28
C TYR A 175 -15.12 8.79 9.01
N THR A 176 -16.03 7.79 9.05
CA THR A 176 -15.80 6.48 9.66
C THR A 176 -16.29 5.37 8.74
N CYS A 177 -15.81 4.14 8.94
CA CYS A 177 -16.29 2.98 8.21
C CYS A 177 -17.73 2.52 8.57
N SER A 178 -18.39 3.15 9.56
CA SER A 178 -19.76 2.79 9.96
C SER A 178 -20.84 3.41 9.06
N LEU A 179 -20.55 4.56 8.45
CA LEU A 179 -21.36 5.18 7.41
C LEU A 179 -20.47 5.41 6.20
N GLN A 180 -20.58 4.55 5.19
CA GLN A 180 -19.64 4.48 4.09
C GLN A 180 -20.12 5.28 2.87
N GLY A 181 -19.20 6.05 2.30
CA GLY A 181 -19.46 6.90 1.15
C GLY A 181 -18.33 7.89 0.87
N ILE A 182 -18.43 8.58 -0.27
CA ILE A 182 -17.48 9.61 -0.70
C ILE A 182 -18.28 10.86 -1.12
N PRO A 183 -18.28 11.94 -0.32
CA PRO A 183 -18.97 13.17 -0.67
C PRO A 183 -18.45 13.81 -1.95
N ALA A 184 -19.26 14.66 -2.55
CA ALA A 184 -18.85 15.53 -3.64
C ALA A 184 -17.56 16.32 -3.29
N GLY A 185 -16.49 16.11 -4.04
CA GLY A 185 -15.20 16.78 -3.91
C GLY A 185 -14.32 16.24 -2.78
N TRP A 186 -14.70 15.13 -2.17
CA TRP A 186 -13.89 14.40 -1.21
C TRP A 186 -13.29 13.16 -1.85
N ARG A 187 -12.41 12.46 -1.11
CA ARG A 187 -11.77 11.23 -1.57
C ARG A 187 -11.64 10.20 -0.47
N ASP A 188 -11.65 8.94 -0.88
CA ASP A 188 -11.13 7.82 -0.11
C ASP A 188 -9.67 7.55 -0.54
N THR A 189 -8.81 7.21 0.42
CA THR A 189 -7.38 6.99 0.17
C THR A 189 -6.87 5.79 0.95
N TYR A 190 -6.32 4.81 0.22
CA TYR A 190 -5.58 3.70 0.78
C TYR A 190 -4.09 3.91 0.56
N GLN A 191 -3.37 4.17 1.65
CA GLN A 191 -1.96 4.49 1.58
C GLN A 191 -1.10 3.21 1.55
N SER A 192 0.02 3.28 0.82
CA SER A 192 1.09 2.28 0.89
C SER A 192 1.56 2.12 2.34
N GLY A 193 1.37 0.92 2.90
CA GLY A 193 1.64 0.60 4.32
C GLY A 193 0.42 0.05 5.06
N LEU A 194 -0.79 0.22 4.51
CA LEU A 194 -1.93 -0.59 4.95
C LEU A 194 -1.67 -2.07 4.65
N ARG A 195 -2.13 -2.94 5.55
CA ARG A 195 -2.08 -4.39 5.34
C ARG A 195 -2.88 -4.75 4.09
N CYS A 196 -2.40 -5.72 3.31
CA CYS A 196 -2.96 -6.13 2.02
C CYS A 196 -2.96 -5.05 0.91
N GLN A 197 -2.30 -3.91 1.13
CA GLN A 197 -2.14 -2.86 0.13
C GLN A 197 -0.86 -3.08 -0.70
N TRP A 198 -0.84 -4.21 -1.42
CA TRP A 198 0.29 -4.61 -2.26
C TRP A 198 -0.10 -5.68 -3.28
N ILE A 199 0.81 -5.93 -4.22
CA ILE A 199 0.83 -7.10 -5.09
C ILE A 199 2.00 -7.99 -4.64
N ASP A 200 1.75 -9.29 -4.46
CA ASP A 200 2.80 -10.24 -4.16
C ASP A 200 3.60 -10.57 -5.43
N VAL A 201 4.84 -10.09 -5.48
CA VAL A 201 5.75 -10.24 -6.62
C VAL A 201 6.88 -11.24 -6.32
N THR A 202 6.71 -12.09 -5.31
CA THR A 202 7.74 -13.04 -4.87
C THR A 202 8.12 -14.04 -5.97
N SER A 203 7.19 -14.40 -6.86
CA SER A 203 7.41 -15.32 -7.97
C SER A 203 8.18 -14.72 -9.15
N ILE A 204 8.36 -13.39 -9.20
CA ILE A 204 9.06 -12.70 -10.29
C ILE A 204 10.56 -12.72 -9.99
N ASP A 205 11.32 -13.46 -10.79
CA ASP A 205 12.76 -13.55 -10.67
C ASP A 205 13.44 -12.27 -11.18
N THR A 206 14.03 -11.50 -10.25
CA THR A 206 14.90 -10.35 -10.56
C THR A 206 16.34 -10.55 -10.06
N SER A 207 16.80 -11.81 -9.97
CA SER A 207 18.16 -12.13 -9.48
C SER A 207 19.26 -11.66 -10.43
N ILE A 208 18.99 -11.58 -11.73
CA ILE A 208 19.94 -11.20 -12.77
C ILE A 208 19.61 -9.82 -13.39
N GLN A 209 18.32 -9.52 -13.56
CA GLN A 209 17.86 -8.29 -14.21
C GLN A 209 16.63 -7.73 -13.51
N SER A 210 16.49 -6.41 -13.48
CA SER A 210 15.26 -5.73 -13.06
C SER A 210 14.10 -6.08 -13.99
N TYR A 211 12.87 -6.06 -13.49
CA TYR A 211 11.67 -6.36 -14.27
C TYR A 211 10.72 -5.17 -14.29
N THR A 212 10.47 -4.62 -15.48
CA THR A 212 9.59 -3.47 -15.68
C THR A 212 8.30 -3.92 -16.35
N ALA A 213 7.15 -3.62 -15.74
CA ALA A 213 5.83 -3.99 -16.23
C ALA A 213 4.76 -2.98 -15.76
N PRO A 214 3.57 -2.97 -16.37
CA PRO A 214 2.48 -2.11 -15.91
C PRO A 214 1.92 -2.61 -14.57
N LEU A 215 1.79 -1.71 -13.59
CA LEU A 215 0.89 -1.80 -12.45
C LEU A 215 -0.45 -1.19 -12.89
N TYR A 216 -1.46 -2.03 -12.98
CA TYR A 216 -2.81 -1.66 -13.44
C TYR A 216 -3.78 -1.63 -12.26
N SER A 217 -4.53 -0.54 -12.15
CA SER A 217 -5.68 -0.39 -11.26
C SER A 217 -6.96 -0.29 -12.07
N SER A 218 -8.02 -0.93 -11.57
CA SER A 218 -9.38 -0.74 -12.03
C SER A 218 -10.29 -0.54 -10.82
N LEU A 219 -10.82 0.67 -10.69
CA LEU A 219 -11.86 1.05 -9.73
C LEU A 219 -13.22 0.57 -10.21
N ASN A 220 -14.09 0.18 -9.27
CA ASN A 220 -15.47 -0.23 -9.52
C ASN A 220 -15.66 -1.18 -10.72
N PRO A 221 -14.81 -2.23 -10.88
CA PRO A 221 -14.82 -3.09 -12.08
C PRO A 221 -16.16 -3.80 -12.28
N ASP A 222 -16.89 -4.01 -11.19
CA ASP A 222 -18.15 -4.75 -11.14
C ASP A 222 -19.40 -3.82 -11.14
N GLY A 223 -19.21 -2.50 -11.12
CA GLY A 223 -20.31 -1.53 -11.15
C GLY A 223 -21.21 -1.51 -9.91
N PHE A 224 -20.66 -1.84 -8.73
CA PHE A 224 -21.37 -1.82 -7.44
C PHE A 224 -21.40 -0.44 -6.79
N LEU A 225 -20.43 0.41 -7.09
CA LEU A 225 -20.45 1.82 -6.70
C LEU A 225 -21.29 2.57 -7.74
N CYS A 226 -22.31 3.31 -7.27
CA CYS A 226 -23.17 4.06 -8.18
C CYS A 226 -22.46 5.29 -8.71
N GLU A 227 -22.16 5.28 -10.01
CA GLU A 227 -21.56 6.40 -10.75
C GLU A 227 -22.62 7.03 -11.63
N GLY A 228 -23.45 7.87 -11.02
CA GLY A 228 -24.62 8.46 -11.63
C GLY A 228 -25.67 8.80 -10.59
N THR A 229 -26.93 8.74 -10.98
CA THR A 229 -28.03 9.05 -10.06
C THR A 229 -28.41 7.78 -9.28
N PRO A 230 -28.22 7.75 -7.95
CA PRO A 230 -28.67 6.61 -7.15
C PRO A 230 -30.21 6.51 -7.21
N GLN A 231 -30.72 5.31 -7.38
CA GLN A 231 -32.16 5.02 -7.31
C GLN A 231 -32.49 4.65 -5.86
N PRO A 232 -33.21 5.51 -5.11
CA PRO A 232 -33.49 5.26 -3.70
C PRO A 232 -34.24 3.95 -3.49
N ASP A 233 -33.90 3.23 -2.40
CA ASP A 233 -34.55 1.99 -1.96
C ASP A 233 -34.66 0.89 -3.05
N THR A 234 -33.82 0.98 -4.09
CA THR A 234 -33.81 0.05 -5.21
C THR A 234 -32.53 -0.78 -5.16
N TRP A 235 -32.68 -2.10 -5.24
CA TRP A 235 -31.58 -3.06 -5.26
C TRP A 235 -31.72 -3.94 -6.49
N VAL A 236 -30.65 -4.04 -7.27
CA VAL A 236 -30.61 -4.79 -8.53
C VAL A 236 -29.83 -6.06 -8.27
N ARG A 237 -30.53 -7.20 -8.38
CA ARG A 237 -29.88 -8.51 -8.34
C ARG A 237 -28.88 -8.62 -9.48
N THR A 238 -27.68 -9.06 -9.13
CA THR A 238 -26.62 -9.25 -10.10
C THR A 238 -26.52 -10.73 -10.51
N GLU A 239 -26.21 -11.00 -11.77
CA GLU A 239 -25.89 -12.35 -12.27
C GLU A 239 -24.37 -12.60 -12.16
N PHE A 240 -23.76 -12.21 -11.04
CA PHE A 240 -22.36 -12.49 -10.80
C PHE A 240 -22.18 -13.99 -10.53
N ASN A 241 -21.61 -14.71 -11.51
CA ASN A 241 -20.96 -15.99 -11.26
C ASN A 241 -19.55 -15.71 -10.72
N THR A 242 -19.49 -15.09 -9.55
CA THR A 242 -18.23 -14.66 -8.96
C THR A 242 -17.38 -15.88 -8.62
N THR A 243 -16.12 -15.83 -9.01
CA THR A 243 -15.04 -16.72 -8.57
C THR A 243 -14.79 -16.49 -7.08
N CYS A 244 -15.74 -16.82 -6.22
CA CYS A 244 -15.59 -16.67 -4.78
C CYS A 244 -14.62 -17.73 -4.28
N CYS A 245 -13.45 -17.25 -3.85
CA CYS A 245 -12.61 -17.78 -2.80
C CYS A 245 -12.61 -19.30 -2.60
N SER A 246 -11.49 -19.94 -2.92
CA SER A 246 -11.21 -21.36 -2.68
C SER A 246 -11.06 -21.75 -1.20
N SER A 247 -11.39 -20.87 -0.23
CA SER A 247 -11.26 -21.14 1.21
C SER A 247 -12.56 -20.92 1.98
N GLN A 248 -12.81 -21.85 2.90
CA GLN A 248 -13.82 -21.77 3.97
C GLN A 248 -13.76 -20.42 4.70
N GLY A 249 -14.75 -19.54 4.48
CA GLY A 249 -14.88 -18.32 5.29
C GLY A 249 -15.54 -17.14 4.59
N CYS A 250 -15.44 -17.05 3.27
CA CYS A 250 -16.11 -16.00 2.50
C CYS A 250 -17.60 -16.34 2.44
N CYS A 251 -18.35 -15.76 3.37
CA CYS A 251 -19.68 -16.20 3.76
C CYS A 251 -19.77 -17.72 4.06
N GLY A 252 -19.19 -18.17 5.17
CA GLY A 252 -19.55 -19.43 5.83
C GLY A 252 -19.43 -20.72 4.99
N ASN A 253 -18.21 -21.23 4.83
CA ASN A 253 -17.85 -22.63 4.52
C ASN A 253 -18.58 -23.38 3.37
N SER A 254 -17.90 -23.51 2.23
CA SER A 254 -17.82 -24.67 1.28
C SER A 254 -18.31 -24.49 -0.18
N ASN A 255 -18.03 -25.50 -1.03
CA ASN A 255 -17.57 -25.46 -2.42
C ASN A 255 -18.47 -24.86 -3.54
N GLU A 256 -17.79 -24.14 -4.44
CA GLU A 256 -17.91 -24.03 -5.92
C GLU A 256 -19.24 -23.62 -6.60
N THR A 257 -20.29 -23.25 -5.87
CA THR A 257 -21.39 -22.41 -6.44
C THR A 257 -22.06 -21.50 -5.41
N GLN A 258 -21.46 -21.31 -4.23
CA GLN A 258 -22.09 -20.68 -3.07
C GLN A 258 -21.29 -19.50 -2.54
N CYS A 259 -21.24 -18.39 -3.27
CA CYS A 259 -21.01 -17.10 -2.61
C CYS A 259 -22.20 -16.86 -1.69
N CYS A 260 -21.96 -16.58 -0.41
CA CYS A 260 -23.02 -16.25 0.55
C CYS A 260 -24.12 -17.29 0.73
N GLY A 261 -23.73 -18.56 0.79
CA GLY A 261 -24.66 -19.67 0.97
C GLY A 261 -25.54 -19.94 -0.26
N GLY A 262 -25.22 -19.34 -1.42
CA GLY A 262 -26.05 -19.38 -2.62
C GLY A 262 -27.07 -18.24 -2.70
N GLU A 263 -26.99 -17.27 -1.79
CA GLU A 263 -27.83 -16.09 -1.82
C GLU A 263 -27.34 -15.09 -2.89
N PRO A 264 -28.27 -14.38 -3.55
CA PRO A 264 -27.92 -13.38 -4.56
C PRO A 264 -27.16 -12.21 -3.94
N VAL A 265 -26.20 -11.70 -4.71
CA VAL A 265 -25.54 -10.41 -4.43
C VAL A 265 -26.33 -9.32 -5.15
N ASP A 266 -26.71 -8.27 -4.44
CA ASP A 266 -27.44 -7.15 -5.02
C ASP A 266 -26.57 -5.88 -4.99
N ARG A 267 -26.62 -5.10 -6.06
CA ARG A 267 -26.04 -3.76 -6.10
C ARG A 267 -27.12 -2.71 -5.92
N ALA A 268 -26.76 -1.55 -5.40
CA ALA A 268 -27.68 -0.42 -5.34
C ALA A 268 -28.13 -0.03 -6.76
N GLY A 269 -29.42 0.27 -6.93
CA GLY A 269 -29.95 0.78 -8.18
C GLY A 269 -29.28 2.09 -8.55
N CYS A 270 -28.85 2.20 -9.80
CA CYS A 270 -28.08 3.35 -10.28
C CYS A 270 -28.42 3.63 -11.75
N GLU A 271 -28.78 4.87 -12.03
CA GLU A 271 -28.81 5.40 -13.40
C GLU A 271 -27.40 5.89 -13.73
N THR A 272 -26.57 4.94 -14.16
CA THR A 272 -25.17 5.18 -14.54
C THR A 272 -25.12 6.09 -15.76
N TRP A 273 -24.27 7.12 -15.71
CA TRP A 273 -24.06 8.01 -16.86
C TRP A 273 -23.11 7.38 -17.90
N GLU A 274 -23.24 7.78 -19.16
CA GLU A 274 -22.41 7.22 -20.25
C GLU A 274 -20.94 7.66 -20.11
N GLY A 275 -20.03 6.69 -20.01
CA GLY A 275 -18.60 6.95 -19.83
C GLY A 275 -18.11 6.85 -18.38
N ALA A 276 -18.99 6.51 -17.43
CA ALA A 276 -18.66 6.40 -16.00
C ALA A 276 -17.51 5.46 -15.64
N GLN A 277 -17.11 4.55 -16.52
CA GLN A 277 -15.99 3.62 -16.26
C GLN A 277 -14.72 3.99 -17.03
N GLU A 278 -14.71 5.06 -17.83
CA GLU A 278 -13.58 5.42 -18.69
C GLU A 278 -12.39 5.95 -17.89
N ASP A 279 -12.63 6.64 -16.77
CA ASP A 279 -11.63 7.19 -15.85
C ASP A 279 -11.41 6.34 -14.58
N ASN A 280 -12.06 5.16 -14.52
CA ASN A 280 -11.89 4.17 -13.46
C ASN A 280 -10.69 3.25 -13.65
N VAL A 281 -9.81 3.55 -14.59
CA VAL A 281 -8.62 2.75 -14.86
C VAL A 281 -7.38 3.62 -14.78
N SER A 282 -6.32 3.07 -14.20
CA SER A 282 -5.02 3.73 -14.14
C SER A 282 -3.91 2.73 -14.34
N GLU A 283 -2.86 3.16 -15.03
CA GLU A 283 -1.70 2.33 -15.31
C GLU A 283 -0.41 3.14 -15.06
N VAL A 284 0.54 2.52 -14.37
CA VAL A 284 1.89 3.06 -14.22
C VAL A 284 2.93 1.97 -14.48
N MET A 285 3.94 2.28 -15.28
CA MET A 285 5.08 1.37 -15.47
C MET A 285 5.93 1.37 -14.20
N VAL A 286 6.02 0.21 -13.55
CA VAL A 286 6.83 0.02 -12.33
C VAL A 286 8.00 -0.89 -12.65
N THR A 287 9.17 -0.55 -12.12
CA THR A 287 10.37 -1.38 -12.23
C THR A 287 10.65 -2.05 -10.89
N LEU A 288 10.50 -3.36 -10.85
CA LEU A 288 10.99 -4.16 -9.73
C LEU A 288 12.53 -4.17 -9.76
N PRO A 289 13.20 -3.77 -8.67
CA PRO A 289 14.66 -3.73 -8.61
C PRO A 289 15.25 -5.14 -8.55
N LEU A 290 16.58 -5.28 -8.48
CA LEU A 290 17.21 -6.60 -8.35
C LEU A 290 16.83 -7.26 -7.02
N SER A 291 16.87 -8.60 -6.97
CA SER A 291 16.68 -9.33 -5.71
C SER A 291 17.69 -8.84 -4.66
N GLY A 292 17.22 -8.53 -3.46
CA GLY A 292 18.04 -7.90 -2.43
C GLY A 292 17.91 -6.37 -2.37
N GLU A 293 17.29 -5.75 -3.35
CA GLU A 293 16.96 -4.34 -3.40
C GLU A 293 15.46 -4.11 -3.19
N GLY A 294 15.09 -2.88 -2.82
CA GLY A 294 13.72 -2.45 -2.50
C GLY A 294 13.70 -1.00 -2.01
N GLN A 295 12.72 -0.65 -1.19
CA GLN A 295 12.48 0.70 -0.66
C GLN A 295 13.77 1.38 -0.15
N VAL A 296 14.60 0.66 0.61
CA VAL A 296 15.82 1.22 1.21
C VAL A 296 16.90 1.58 0.19
N THR A 297 16.86 0.96 -0.99
CA THR A 297 17.77 1.24 -2.10
C THR A 297 17.21 2.19 -3.14
N GLU A 298 15.94 2.57 -3.02
CA GLU A 298 15.31 3.55 -3.90
C GLU A 298 15.78 4.97 -3.57
N LYS A 299 15.63 5.90 -4.53
CA LYS A 299 15.94 7.31 -4.29
C LYS A 299 15.02 7.87 -3.21
N CYS A 300 15.59 8.64 -2.28
CA CYS A 300 14.78 9.36 -1.30
C CYS A 300 13.85 10.36 -1.95
N TRP A 301 12.62 10.42 -1.47
CA TRP A 301 11.64 11.42 -1.84
C TRP A 301 11.75 12.63 -0.92
N ASN A 302 11.31 13.80 -1.38
CA ASN A 302 11.32 15.01 -0.56
C ASN A 302 10.50 14.84 0.74
N SER A 303 9.46 14.02 0.71
CA SER A 303 8.57 13.73 1.84
C SER A 303 9.13 12.74 2.86
N THR A 304 10.06 11.85 2.48
CA THR A 304 10.64 10.85 3.38
C THR A 304 11.86 11.38 4.15
N GLY A 305 12.34 12.57 3.78
CA GLY A 305 13.56 13.16 4.31
C GLY A 305 14.83 12.51 3.73
N SER A 306 15.80 13.33 3.32
CA SER A 306 17.11 12.88 2.82
C SER A 306 18.23 12.92 3.87
N TRP A 307 17.88 13.24 5.12
CA TRP A 307 18.83 13.62 6.16
C TRP A 307 18.69 12.68 7.35
N SER A 308 19.73 11.88 7.64
CA SER A 308 19.91 10.98 8.80
C SER A 308 20.31 9.57 8.37
N GLU A 309 20.99 8.89 9.29
CA GLU A 309 21.29 7.47 9.30
C GLU A 309 20.05 6.57 9.44
N LYS A 310 18.90 7.12 9.86
CA LYS A 310 17.65 6.39 10.09
C LYS A 310 16.71 6.37 8.90
N ARG A 311 17.06 7.05 7.81
CA ARG A 311 16.23 7.07 6.60
C ARG A 311 16.10 5.68 5.99
N ASP A 312 15.00 5.42 5.29
CA ASP A 312 14.70 4.14 4.65
C ASP A 312 14.73 4.24 3.12
N CYS A 313 15.74 4.95 2.61
CA CYS A 313 15.96 5.21 1.20
C CYS A 313 17.41 5.64 0.95
N GLY A 314 17.85 5.61 -0.30
CA GLY A 314 19.13 6.16 -0.73
C GLY A 314 20.34 5.39 -0.22
N LEU A 315 20.18 4.12 0.14
CA LEU A 315 21.29 3.19 0.35
C LEU A 315 21.50 2.34 -0.92
N LYS A 316 22.55 1.52 -0.93
CA LYS A 316 22.85 0.54 -1.97
C LYS A 316 23.17 -0.79 -1.32
N LEU A 317 22.77 -1.87 -1.95
CA LEU A 317 23.22 -3.20 -1.56
C LEU A 317 24.73 -3.34 -1.81
N HIS A 318 25.48 -3.72 -0.78
CA HIS A 318 26.92 -3.84 -0.90
C HIS A 318 27.31 -5.00 -1.83
N PRO A 319 28.21 -4.81 -2.84
CA PRO A 319 28.54 -5.84 -3.81
C PRO A 319 29.09 -7.14 -3.22
N LYS A 320 29.88 -7.04 -2.13
CA LYS A 320 30.41 -8.20 -1.38
C LYS A 320 29.54 -8.58 -0.17
N GLY A 321 28.44 -7.86 0.06
CA GLY A 321 27.57 -8.00 1.22
C GLY A 321 26.16 -8.46 0.89
N LYS A 322 25.94 -9.08 -0.29
CA LYS A 322 24.60 -9.44 -0.76
C LYS A 322 23.94 -10.57 0.04
N TYR A 323 24.74 -11.52 0.51
CA TYR A 323 24.24 -12.76 1.11
C TYR A 323 25.32 -13.44 1.97
N LEU A 324 25.63 -12.82 3.10
CA LEU A 324 26.67 -13.27 4.04
C LEU A 324 26.15 -14.30 5.04
N THR A 325 27.07 -14.97 5.75
CA THR A 325 26.76 -16.04 6.70
C THR A 325 27.38 -15.76 8.07
N CYS A 326 26.67 -16.12 9.13
CA CYS A 326 27.20 -16.30 10.47
C CYS A 326 26.94 -17.73 11.00
N ASN A 327 27.84 -18.24 11.83
CA ASN A 327 28.01 -19.66 12.15
C ASN A 327 26.87 -20.19 13.02
N LYS A 328 26.41 -19.39 13.98
CA LYS A 328 25.37 -19.78 14.92
C LYS A 328 24.28 -18.70 15.00
N PRO A 329 23.04 -19.00 14.58
CA PRO A 329 21.89 -18.13 14.81
C PRO A 329 21.80 -17.66 16.27
N GLY A 330 21.53 -16.36 16.48
CA GLY A 330 21.43 -15.73 17.79
C GLY A 330 22.76 -15.36 18.47
N GLN A 331 23.92 -15.70 17.88
CA GLN A 331 25.22 -15.29 18.45
C GLN A 331 25.55 -13.82 18.13
N GLN A 332 26.43 -13.23 18.95
CA GLN A 332 27.03 -11.93 18.64
C GLN A 332 28.00 -12.05 17.46
N VAL A 333 27.89 -11.15 16.50
CA VAL A 333 28.72 -11.10 15.28
C VAL A 333 29.24 -9.68 15.13
N ALA A 334 30.44 -9.54 14.55
CA ALA A 334 30.98 -8.24 14.21
C ALA A 334 31.57 -8.21 12.79
N LEU A 335 31.19 -7.21 11.99
CA LEU A 335 32.01 -6.82 10.84
C LEU A 335 33.25 -6.10 11.39
N LYS A 336 34.44 -6.67 11.15
CA LYS A 336 35.70 -6.19 11.75
C LYS A 336 36.36 -5.11 10.91
N ASN A 337 36.81 -4.04 11.56
CA ASN A 337 37.51 -2.91 10.94
C ASN A 337 36.74 -2.34 9.73
N VAL A 338 35.48 -1.95 9.94
CA VAL A 338 34.69 -1.31 8.89
C VAL A 338 35.24 0.09 8.63
N ILE A 339 35.54 0.37 7.37
CA ILE A 339 36.08 1.64 6.89
C ILE A 339 35.31 2.13 5.66
N SER A 340 35.40 3.43 5.36
CA SER A 340 34.91 3.99 4.11
C SER A 340 35.93 4.88 3.40
N THR A 341 35.90 4.93 2.06
CA THR A 341 36.76 5.81 1.26
C THR A 341 36.35 7.28 1.29
N ASP A 342 35.10 7.59 1.66
CA ASP A 342 34.59 8.95 1.83
C ASP A 342 34.06 9.17 3.26
N PHE A 343 33.80 10.43 3.58
CA PHE A 343 33.27 10.79 4.88
C PHE A 343 31.78 10.43 5.03
N TYR A 344 31.43 10.03 6.25
CA TYR A 344 30.07 9.81 6.75
C TYR A 344 29.22 8.89 5.85
N GLN A 345 29.56 7.60 5.82
CA GLN A 345 28.69 6.59 5.22
C GLN A 345 27.87 5.87 6.29
N VAL A 346 26.57 5.72 6.04
CA VAL A 346 25.70 4.81 6.79
C VAL A 346 26.02 3.39 6.36
N VAL A 347 26.18 2.50 7.32
CA VAL A 347 26.24 1.04 7.11
C VAL A 347 25.08 0.42 7.86
N ARG A 348 24.20 -0.24 7.11
CA ARG A 348 23.03 -0.95 7.63
C ARG A 348 23.18 -2.45 7.38
N VAL A 349 23.00 -3.24 8.42
CA VAL A 349 23.03 -4.69 8.36
C VAL A 349 21.58 -5.18 8.47
N CYS A 350 21.15 -5.97 7.50
CA CYS A 350 19.81 -6.54 7.46
C CYS A 350 19.89 -8.06 7.45
N GLU A 351 18.81 -8.72 7.85
CA GLU A 351 18.63 -10.15 7.59
C GLU A 351 18.60 -10.42 6.06
N ALA A 352 18.96 -11.64 5.68
CA ALA A 352 18.83 -12.15 4.33
C ALA A 352 18.03 -13.46 4.36
N SER A 353 17.20 -13.68 3.35
CA SER A 353 16.32 -14.85 3.28
C SER A 353 16.99 -16.03 2.58
N ILE A 354 16.89 -17.20 3.19
CA ILE A 354 17.32 -18.48 2.61
C ILE A 354 16.43 -18.88 1.44
N ALA A 355 15.12 -18.71 1.56
CA ALA A 355 14.18 -19.03 0.50
C ALA A 355 14.41 -18.16 -0.75
N LEU A 356 14.56 -16.84 -0.55
CA LEU A 356 14.72 -15.86 -1.64
C LEU A 356 16.18 -15.75 -2.14
N ARG A 357 17.15 -16.28 -1.38
CA ARG A 357 18.60 -16.18 -1.64
C ARG A 357 19.07 -14.73 -1.82
N SER A 358 18.52 -13.81 -1.06
CA SER A 358 18.77 -12.38 -1.19
C SER A 358 18.69 -11.66 0.16
N GLY A 359 19.29 -10.47 0.22
CA GLY A 359 19.06 -9.53 1.32
C GLY A 359 17.60 -9.04 1.36
N LEU A 360 17.19 -8.46 2.48
CA LEU A 360 15.79 -8.05 2.68
C LEU A 360 15.57 -6.53 2.65
N ALA A 361 16.60 -5.74 2.33
CA ALA A 361 16.52 -4.28 2.25
C ALA A 361 15.72 -3.65 3.41
N CYS A 362 16.02 -4.09 4.62
CA CYS A 362 15.26 -3.80 5.83
C CYS A 362 15.27 -2.31 6.21
N ILE A 363 14.12 -1.82 6.66
CA ILE A 363 14.01 -0.49 7.25
C ILE A 363 14.83 -0.37 8.54
N TRP A 364 15.06 0.86 8.99
CA TRP A 364 15.90 1.14 10.15
C TRP A 364 15.47 0.37 11.41
N ASN A 365 14.17 0.33 11.68
CA ASN A 365 13.61 -0.38 12.83
C ASN A 365 13.86 -1.89 12.81
N ASP A 366 13.98 -2.48 11.61
CA ASP A 366 14.17 -3.92 11.42
C ASP A 366 15.65 -4.28 11.17
N SER A 367 16.54 -3.30 11.24
CA SER A 367 17.96 -3.50 11.02
C SER A 367 18.65 -4.18 12.20
N LEU A 368 19.56 -5.11 11.88
CA LEU A 368 20.40 -5.81 12.86
C LEU A 368 21.47 -4.85 13.43
N ALA A 369 21.94 -3.92 12.61
CA ALA A 369 22.77 -2.80 12.99
C ALA A 369 22.61 -1.64 12.00
N ASN A 370 22.77 -0.41 12.49
CA ASN A 370 22.78 0.80 11.67
C ASN A 370 23.77 1.80 12.28
N VAL A 371 24.90 2.03 11.61
CA VAL A 371 25.99 2.86 12.11
C VAL A 371 26.45 3.89 11.08
N ILE A 372 27.13 4.94 11.55
CA ILE A 372 27.83 5.90 10.70
C ILE A 372 29.33 5.57 10.75
N ILE A 373 29.95 5.47 9.58
CA ILE A 373 31.39 5.30 9.38
C ILE A 373 31.97 6.64 8.93
N SER A 374 32.84 7.21 9.74
CA SER A 374 33.33 8.57 9.56
C SER A 374 34.36 8.70 8.44
N HIS A 375 35.37 7.82 8.36
CA HIS A 375 36.44 7.86 7.34
C HIS A 375 37.33 6.60 7.38
N ARG A 376 38.23 6.40 6.40
CA ARG A 376 39.17 5.26 6.32
C ARG A 376 40.17 5.16 7.48
N ASP A 377 40.45 6.28 8.14
CA ASP A 377 41.45 6.37 9.21
C ASP A 377 40.84 6.09 10.60
N GLU A 378 39.52 5.86 10.67
CA GLU A 378 38.79 5.56 11.89
C GLU A 378 38.03 4.23 11.74
N PRO A 379 38.74 3.09 11.60
CA PRO A 379 38.10 1.78 11.51
C PRO A 379 37.29 1.49 12.76
N ARG A 380 36.08 0.93 12.58
CA ARG A 380 35.22 0.53 13.68
C ARG A 380 34.57 -0.82 13.42
N ASP A 381 34.43 -1.61 14.48
CA ASP A 381 33.66 -2.85 14.43
C ASP A 381 32.14 -2.58 14.50
N VAL A 382 31.39 -3.23 13.61
CA VAL A 382 29.92 -3.16 13.58
C VAL A 382 29.35 -4.45 14.15
N HIS A 383 28.80 -4.36 15.36
CA HIS A 383 28.28 -5.49 16.11
C HIS A 383 26.77 -5.65 15.90
N PHE A 384 26.31 -6.89 15.79
CA PHE A 384 24.90 -7.25 15.64
C PHE A 384 24.66 -8.69 16.08
N ILE A 385 23.39 -9.07 16.25
CA ILE A 385 23.00 -10.46 16.50
C ILE A 385 22.80 -11.18 15.17
N CYS A 386 23.45 -12.33 15.03
CA CYS A 386 23.24 -13.25 13.91
C CYS A 386 21.75 -13.61 13.81
N PRO A 387 21.09 -13.45 12.64
CA PRO A 387 19.65 -13.66 12.53
C PRO A 387 19.21 -15.03 13.07
N PRO A 388 18.18 -15.05 13.94
CA PRO A 388 17.69 -16.29 14.52
C PRO A 388 16.95 -17.13 13.47
N LYS A 389 16.71 -18.40 13.80
CA LYS A 389 15.78 -19.24 13.05
C LYS A 389 14.36 -18.67 13.19
N ARG A 390 13.65 -18.56 12.07
CA ARG A 390 12.21 -18.21 12.03
C ARG A 390 11.35 -19.45 11.83
N ASP A 391 11.67 -20.25 10.82
CA ASP A 391 10.91 -21.45 10.46
C ASP A 391 11.83 -22.60 9.97
N SER A 392 11.26 -23.62 9.34
CA SER A 392 12.00 -24.76 8.79
C SER A 392 12.89 -24.45 7.59
N ILE A 393 12.59 -23.40 6.83
CA ILE A 393 13.31 -22.91 5.65
C ILE A 393 14.29 -21.81 6.08
N GLU A 394 13.77 -20.78 6.76
CA GLU A 394 14.50 -19.66 7.34
C GLU A 394 15.16 -20.08 8.65
N THR A 395 16.18 -20.93 8.51
CA THR A 395 16.98 -21.48 9.62
C THR A 395 17.90 -20.46 10.31
N GLY A 396 17.89 -19.21 9.87
CA GLY A 396 18.71 -18.12 10.39
C GLY A 396 20.13 -18.10 9.82
N GLY A 397 20.97 -17.23 10.36
CA GLY A 397 22.39 -17.19 10.02
C GLY A 397 22.76 -16.45 8.73
N ARG A 398 21.81 -15.77 8.08
CA ARG A 398 22.02 -15.06 6.81
C ARG A 398 21.75 -13.57 6.96
N PHE A 399 22.65 -12.75 6.43
CA PHE A 399 22.51 -11.30 6.51
C PHE A 399 23.08 -10.60 5.26
N ALA A 400 22.69 -9.36 5.05
CA ALA A 400 23.14 -8.50 3.97
C ALA A 400 23.58 -7.13 4.51
N VAL A 401 24.45 -6.46 3.77
CA VAL A 401 24.98 -5.14 4.13
C VAL A 401 24.56 -4.12 3.08
N TYR A 402 23.98 -3.03 3.54
CA TYR A 402 23.59 -1.88 2.76
C TYR A 402 24.41 -0.67 3.20
N PHE A 403 24.70 0.23 2.28
CA PHE A 403 25.48 1.42 2.60
C PHE A 403 25.09 2.61 1.74
N GLY A 404 25.41 3.81 2.21
CA GLY A 404 25.26 5.03 1.44
C GLY A 404 25.64 6.25 2.27
N PRO A 405 25.73 7.44 1.66
CA PRO A 405 26.16 8.63 2.38
C PRO A 405 25.17 9.02 3.49
N LEU A 406 25.60 9.69 4.57
CA LEU A 406 24.70 10.13 5.64
C LEU A 406 23.62 11.11 5.15
N PHE A 407 23.99 11.93 4.18
CA PHE A 407 23.12 12.88 3.49
C PHE A 407 23.12 12.55 2.00
N THR A 408 21.96 12.50 1.36
CA THR A 408 21.87 11.99 -0.02
C THR A 408 22.59 12.84 -1.07
N GLU A 409 22.97 14.05 -0.70
CA GLU A 409 23.69 15.03 -1.53
C GLU A 409 25.21 14.79 -1.52
N LEU A 410 25.72 13.94 -0.61
CA LEU A 410 27.13 13.57 -0.53
C LEU A 410 27.48 12.41 -1.48
N THR A 411 28.78 12.21 -1.70
CA THR A 411 29.30 11.12 -2.53
C THR A 411 29.18 9.76 -1.84
N PHE A 412 28.98 8.73 -2.65
CA PHE A 412 29.08 7.34 -2.19
C PHE A 412 30.56 6.99 -1.99
N GLY A 413 30.94 6.74 -0.75
CA GLY A 413 32.22 6.12 -0.41
C GLY A 413 32.09 4.60 -0.41
N ASP A 414 33.06 3.91 -0.99
CA ASP A 414 33.15 2.46 -0.87
C ASP A 414 33.30 2.09 0.61
N VAL A 415 32.52 1.11 1.06
CA VAL A 415 32.62 0.55 2.41
C VAL A 415 33.37 -0.78 2.33
N SER A 416 34.24 -1.08 3.28
CA SER A 416 34.87 -2.39 3.36
C SER A 416 35.09 -2.82 4.80
N TRP A 417 35.24 -4.12 5.00
CA TRP A 417 35.55 -4.73 6.30
C TRP A 417 36.60 -5.83 6.10
N SER A 418 37.41 -6.06 7.13
CA SER A 418 38.53 -7.00 7.08
C SER A 418 38.11 -8.47 7.23
N SER A 419 37.12 -8.74 8.07
CA SER A 419 36.61 -10.09 8.34
C SER A 419 35.24 -10.04 9.03
N ILE A 420 34.60 -11.20 9.18
CA ILE A 420 33.41 -11.38 10.01
C ILE A 420 33.86 -12.11 11.27
N GLY A 421 33.86 -11.43 12.42
CA GLY A 421 34.10 -12.04 13.73
C GLY A 421 32.84 -12.74 14.20
N GLN A 422 32.95 -13.99 14.63
CA GLN A 422 31.82 -14.89 14.85
C GLN A 422 31.89 -15.63 16.18
#